data_AF-A0AAN7GEU6-F1
#
_entry.id   AF-A0AAN7GEU6-F1
#
_cell.length_a   1.000
_cell.length_b   1.000
_cell.length_c   1.000
_cell.angle_alpha   90.00
_cell.angle_beta   90.00
_cell.angle_gamma   90.00
#
_symmetry.space_group_name_H-M   'P 1'
#
loop_
_entity.id
_entity.type
_entity.pdbx_description
1 polymer ?
#
loop_
_entity_poly.entity_id
_entity_poly.type
_entity_poly.pdbx_seq_one_letter_code
_entity_poly.pdbx_strand_id
1 'polypeptide(L)'
;MQPISHGKNIVREVNAMYQSGMIFSIIDGRMRSYPSKCVVRFLTLALKCCEEETDARPSTAEVVRELESIWHMMPDSDIRSVDPMVTDAEKVVTTPSSSSMVKIPYASFDVSGGELVSGVVPTITPR
;
A
#
# COMPACT_ATOMS: atom_id res chain seq x y z
N MET A 1 9.67 0.31 14.26
CA MET A 1 8.79 -0.76 14.77
C MET A 1 9.59 -2.05 14.75
N GLN A 2 9.86 -2.65 15.91
CA GLN A 2 10.43 -4.00 15.95
C GLN A 2 9.27 -5.00 15.74
N PRO A 3 9.43 -6.04 14.90
CA PRO A 3 8.37 -7.05 14.65
C PRO A 3 7.85 -7.71 15.92
N ILE A 4 8.70 -7.76 16.95
CA ILE A 4 8.40 -8.27 18.29
C ILE A 4 8.80 -7.18 19.28
N SER A 5 7.89 -6.79 20.17
CA SER A 5 8.16 -5.88 21.28
C SER A 5 7.49 -6.44 22.53
N HIS A 6 8.23 -6.53 23.64
CA HIS A 6 7.72 -7.10 24.91
C HIS A 6 7.10 -8.50 24.77
N GLY A 7 7.60 -9.33 23.84
CA GLY A 7 7.07 -10.66 23.54
C GLY A 7 5.80 -10.67 22.67
N LYS A 8 5.29 -9.50 22.26
CA LYS A 8 4.13 -9.37 21.37
C LYS A 8 4.57 -9.25 19.93
N ASN A 9 4.04 -10.13 19.08
CA ASN A 9 4.22 -10.10 17.63
C ASN A 9 2.97 -9.52 16.98
N ILE A 10 3.13 -8.46 16.19
CA ILE A 10 1.99 -7.74 15.61
C ILE A 10 1.08 -8.63 14.76
N VAL A 11 1.66 -9.52 13.95
CA VAL A 11 0.89 -10.42 13.07
C VAL A 11 0.06 -11.39 13.90
N ARG A 12 0.63 -11.98 14.96
CA ARG A 12 -0.08 -12.89 15.86
C ARG A 12 -1.24 -12.23 16.60
N GLU A 13 -1.01 -11.04 17.16
CA GLU A 13 -2.04 -10.28 17.88
C GLU A 13 -3.20 -9.89 16.95
N VAL A 14 -2.86 -9.38 15.76
CA VAL A 14 -3.85 -8.98 14.75
C VAL A 14 -4.64 -10.19 14.25
N ASN A 15 -3.99 -11.33 13.98
CA ASN A 15 -4.67 -12.55 13.55
C ASN A 15 -5.62 -13.06 14.65
N ALA A 16 -5.22 -13.06 15.92
CA ALA A 16 -6.10 -13.45 17.02
C ALA A 16 -7.37 -12.58 17.11
N MET A 17 -7.24 -11.26 16.90
CA MET A 17 -8.38 -10.33 16.86
C MET A 17 -9.25 -10.54 15.62
N TYR A 18 -8.65 -10.91 14.49
CA TYR A 18 -9.37 -11.29 13.28
C TYR A 18 -10.21 -12.55 13.47
N GLN A 19 -9.62 -13.62 14.01
CA GLN A 19 -10.34 -14.88 14.27
C GLN A 19 -11.45 -14.74 15.32
N SER A 20 -11.29 -13.83 16.28
CA SER A 20 -12.31 -13.55 17.29
C SER A 20 -13.38 -12.53 16.85
N GLY A 21 -13.29 -11.99 15.63
CA GLY A 21 -14.24 -10.99 15.11
C GLY A 21 -14.11 -9.61 15.77
N MET A 22 -13.06 -9.37 16.55
CA MET A 22 -12.84 -8.12 17.30
C MET A 22 -11.92 -7.13 16.57
N ILE A 23 -11.85 -7.19 15.24
CA ILE A 23 -10.92 -6.38 14.44
C ILE A 23 -11.07 -4.87 14.66
N PHE A 24 -12.29 -4.39 14.93
CA PHE A 24 -12.51 -2.95 15.12
C PHE A 24 -11.93 -2.43 16.44
N SER A 25 -11.58 -3.31 17.38
CA SER A 25 -10.93 -2.94 18.65
C SER A 25 -9.44 -2.58 18.50
N ILE A 26 -8.81 -3.01 17.40
CA ILE A 26 -7.37 -2.79 17.15
C ILE A 26 -7.09 -1.73 16.08
N ILE A 27 -8.14 -1.16 15.47
CA ILE A 27 -7.98 -0.10 14.48
C ILE A 27 -7.64 1.21 15.20
N ASP A 28 -6.73 1.99 14.62
CA ASP A 28 -6.36 3.29 15.15
C ASP A 28 -7.59 4.21 15.18
N GLY A 29 -8.01 4.63 16.38
CA GLY A 29 -9.16 5.52 16.59
C GLY A 29 -8.98 6.92 16.01
N ARG A 30 -7.77 7.28 15.56
CA ARG A 30 -7.49 8.54 14.84
C ARG A 30 -7.85 8.47 13.36
N MET A 31 -8.15 7.27 12.84
CA MET A 31 -8.66 7.14 11.47
C MET A 31 -10.05 7.80 11.38
N ARG A 32 -10.31 8.48 10.25
CA ARG A 32 -11.64 9.04 9.94
C ARG A 32 -12.67 7.92 9.78
N SER A 33 -13.91 8.29 9.48
CA SER A 33 -14.94 7.33 9.07
C SER A 33 -14.46 6.49 7.89
N TYR A 34 -14.67 5.18 7.97
CA TYR A 34 -14.37 4.23 6.90
C TYR A 34 -15.53 3.25 6.74
N PRO A 35 -15.77 2.71 5.53
CA PRO A 35 -16.68 1.60 5.35
C PRO A 35 -16.10 0.36 6.03
N SER A 36 -16.88 -0.26 6.91
CA SER A 36 -16.48 -1.48 7.63
C SER A 36 -16.05 -2.61 6.69
N LYS A 37 -16.72 -2.75 5.55
CA LYS A 37 -16.39 -3.75 4.53
C LYS A 37 -15.01 -3.53 3.90
N CYS A 38 -14.58 -2.28 3.72
CA CYS A 38 -13.24 -1.95 3.21
C CYS A 38 -12.17 -2.42 4.19
N VAL A 39 -12.38 -2.13 5.48
CA VAL A 39 -11.47 -2.56 6.55
C VAL A 39 -11.34 -4.07 6.62
N VAL A 40 -12.46 -4.80 6.57
CA VAL A 40 -12.44 -6.27 6.58
C VAL A 40 -11.61 -6.79 5.41
N ARG A 41 -11.88 -6.34 4.17
CA ARG A 41 -11.12 -6.78 2.98
C ARG A 41 -9.63 -6.40 3.09
N PHE A 42 -9.33 -5.19 3.54
CA PHE A 42 -7.96 -4.73 3.71
C PHE A 42 -7.20 -5.58 4.72
N LEU A 43 -7.82 -5.89 5.86
CA LEU A 43 -7.21 -6.72 6.89
C LEU A 43 -7.02 -8.16 6.41
N THR A 44 -8.00 -8.73 5.69
CA THR A 44 -7.85 -10.04 5.07
C THR A 44 -6.68 -10.06 4.10
N LEU A 45 -6.53 -9.05 3.24
CA LEU A 45 -5.38 -8.93 2.34
C LEU A 45 -4.06 -8.85 3.10
N ALA A 46 -3.99 -8.02 4.15
CA ALA A 46 -2.80 -7.88 4.98
C ALA A 46 -2.40 -9.20 5.64
N LEU A 47 -3.36 -9.97 6.15
CA LEU A 47 -3.10 -11.29 6.73
C LEU A 47 -2.58 -12.28 5.68
N LYS A 48 -3.14 -12.30 4.46
CA LYS A 48 -2.62 -13.14 3.37
C LYS A 48 -1.18 -12.78 2.99
N CYS A 49 -0.80 -11.51 3.03
CA CYS A 49 0.58 -11.08 2.80
C CYS A 49 1.55 -11.55 3.91
N CYS A 50 1.03 -11.84 5.10
CA CYS A 50 1.80 -12.25 6.28
C CYS A 50 1.77 -13.76 6.53
N GLU A 51 1.28 -14.58 5.59
CA GLU A 51 1.28 -16.03 5.71
C GLU A 51 2.70 -16.58 5.91
N GLU A 52 2.83 -17.63 6.72
CA GLU A 52 4.11 -18.27 6.99
C GLU A 52 4.64 -18.95 5.72
N GLU A 53 3.77 -19.70 5.05
CA GLU A 53 4.03 -20.33 3.77
C GLU A 53 4.16 -19.28 2.65
N THR A 54 5.32 -19.21 2.02
CA THR A 54 5.60 -18.20 0.98
C THR A 54 4.70 -18.34 -0.25
N ASP A 55 4.36 -19.59 -0.61
CA ASP A 55 3.54 -19.90 -1.78
C ASP A 55 2.06 -19.56 -1.57
N ALA A 56 1.63 -19.37 -0.31
CA ALA A 56 0.28 -18.92 0.02
C ALA A 56 0.12 -17.39 -0.07
N ARG A 57 1.25 -16.65 -0.13
CA ARG A 57 1.22 -15.19 -0.22
C ARG A 57 0.79 -14.75 -1.62
N PRO A 58 -0.03 -13.70 -1.73
CA PRO A 58 -0.38 -13.14 -3.03
C PRO A 58 0.84 -12.51 -3.69
N SER A 59 0.87 -12.56 -5.03
CA SER A 59 1.82 -11.78 -5.82
C SER A 59 1.58 -10.28 -5.65
N THR A 60 2.61 -9.46 -5.86
CA THR A 60 2.49 -7.99 -5.82
C THR A 60 1.38 -7.47 -6.73
N ALA A 61 1.18 -8.09 -7.91
CA ALA A 61 0.12 -7.71 -8.83
C ALA A 61 -1.28 -7.97 -8.25
N GLU A 62 -1.47 -9.07 -7.53
CA GLU A 62 -2.73 -9.37 -6.83
C GLU A 62 -2.96 -8.42 -5.65
N VAL A 63 -1.91 -8.09 -4.90
CA VAL A 63 -1.98 -7.11 -3.81
C VAL A 63 -2.45 -5.75 -4.32
N VAL A 64 -1.82 -5.22 -5.37
CA VAL A 64 -2.18 -3.92 -5.95
C VAL A 64 -3.61 -3.92 -6.47
N ARG A 65 -4.01 -4.96 -7.22
CA ARG A 65 -5.39 -5.10 -7.71
C ARG A 65 -6.42 -5.11 -6.58
N GLU A 66 -6.15 -5.83 -5.49
CA GLU A 66 -7.07 -5.89 -4.37
C GLU A 66 -7.13 -4.55 -3.62
N LEU A 67 -6.00 -3.86 -3.46
CA LEU A 67 -5.96 -2.50 -2.89
C LEU A 67 -6.74 -1.50 -3.74
N GLU A 68 -6.60 -1.54 -5.06
CA GLU A 68 -7.40 -0.73 -5.98
C GLU A 68 -8.89 -1.06 -5.84
N SER A 69 -9.25 -2.35 -5.77
CA SER A 69 -10.65 -2.76 -5.55
C SER A 69 -11.21 -2.23 -4.23
N ILE A 70 -10.43 -2.24 -3.16
CA ILE A 70 -10.83 -1.68 -1.85
C ILE A 70 -10.98 -0.16 -1.94
N TRP A 71 -10.05 0.51 -2.63
CA TRP A 71 -10.11 1.96 -2.83
C TRP A 71 -11.41 2.41 -3.50
N HIS A 72 -11.85 1.70 -4.54
CA HIS A 72 -13.12 1.99 -5.25
C HIS A 72 -14.38 1.74 -4.40
N MET A 73 -14.26 1.11 -3.23
CA MET A 73 -15.37 0.95 -2.29
C MET A 73 -15.48 2.11 -1.28
N MET A 74 -14.51 3.03 -1.25
CA MET A 74 -14.55 4.21 -0.39
C MET A 74 -15.51 5.27 -0.96
N PRO A 75 -16.26 6.00 -0.13
CA PRO A 75 -17.15 7.06 -0.61
C PRO A 75 -16.36 8.23 -1.22
N ASP A 76 -16.90 8.83 -2.28
CA ASP A 76 -16.27 9.92 -3.04
C ASP A 76 -15.94 11.18 -2.20
N SER A 77 -16.53 11.29 -1.00
CA SER A 77 -16.33 12.41 -0.07
C SER A 77 -14.90 12.53 0.45
N ASP A 78 -14.11 11.45 0.43
CA ASP A 78 -12.69 11.42 0.80
C ASP A 78 -11.75 11.45 -0.43
N ILE A 79 -12.30 11.47 -1.65
CA ILE A 79 -11.55 11.45 -2.93
C ILE A 79 -11.28 12.87 -3.46
N ARG A 80 -11.82 13.92 -2.82
CA ARG A 80 -11.73 15.28 -3.38
C ARG A 80 -10.33 15.90 -3.29
N SER A 81 -9.86 16.24 -4.50
CA SER A 81 -8.87 17.22 -4.93
C SER A 81 -7.39 16.91 -4.73
N VAL A 82 -6.85 16.08 -5.63
CA VAL A 82 -5.62 16.46 -6.33
C VAL A 82 -6.07 17.02 -7.69
N ASP A 83 -6.55 18.26 -7.71
CA ASP A 83 -6.74 18.95 -8.98
C ASP A 83 -5.36 19.23 -9.57
N PRO A 84 -5.08 18.83 -10.82
CA PRO A 84 -3.85 19.24 -11.49
C PRO A 84 -3.94 20.75 -11.72
N MET A 85 -3.04 21.49 -11.09
CA MET A 85 -2.83 22.91 -11.32
C MET A 85 -2.65 23.12 -12.83
N VAL A 86 -3.66 23.72 -13.46
CA VAL A 86 -3.67 24.08 -14.87
C VAL A 86 -2.65 25.22 -15.04
N THR A 87 -1.48 24.91 -15.60
CA THR A 87 -0.63 25.94 -16.19
C THR A 87 -1.12 26.20 -17.60
N ASP A 88 -1.62 27.40 -17.81
CA ASP A 88 -2.08 27.92 -19.09
C ASP A 88 -0.95 27.91 -20.14
N ALA A 89 -1.22 27.29 -21.29
CA ALA A 89 -0.42 27.43 -22.50
C ALA A 89 -1.32 27.14 -23.71
N GLU A 90 -1.81 28.23 -24.30
CA GLU A 90 -2.51 28.26 -25.58
C GLU A 90 -1.74 27.51 -26.68
N LYS A 91 -2.44 26.67 -27.48
CA LYS A 91 -2.37 26.63 -28.97
C LYS A 91 -3.20 25.48 -29.59
N VAL A 92 -4.34 25.85 -30.19
CA VAL A 92 -4.91 25.48 -31.51
C VAL A 92 -4.91 24.00 -32.00
N VAL A 93 -6.15 23.45 -32.12
CA VAL A 93 -6.76 22.61 -33.20
C VAL A 93 -5.95 21.38 -33.70
N THR A 94 -6.38 20.10 -33.59
CA THR A 94 -7.42 19.38 -34.37
C THR A 94 -7.68 17.96 -33.77
N THR A 95 -8.88 17.39 -33.96
CA THR A 95 -9.46 16.09 -33.49
C THR A 95 -8.88 14.80 -34.12
N PRO A 96 -9.38 13.57 -33.81
CA PRO A 96 -9.34 12.81 -32.56
C PRO A 96 -8.63 11.43 -32.72
N SER A 97 -8.12 10.82 -31.66
CA SER A 97 -7.71 9.42 -31.70
C SER A 97 -7.83 8.75 -30.34
N SER A 98 -8.60 7.66 -30.31
CA SER A 98 -8.82 6.79 -29.16
C SER A 98 -7.54 6.01 -28.83
N SER A 99 -7.04 6.19 -27.61
CA SER A 99 -6.33 5.14 -26.88
C SER A 99 -6.48 5.39 -25.38
N SER A 100 -7.22 4.52 -24.71
CA SER A 100 -7.36 4.50 -23.25
C SER A 100 -6.04 4.03 -22.64
N MET A 101 -5.14 4.94 -22.37
CA MET A 101 -3.93 4.68 -21.58
C MET A 101 -4.18 5.21 -20.16
N VAL A 102 -4.41 4.29 -19.23
CA VAL A 102 -4.47 4.56 -17.79
C VAL A 102 -3.12 5.16 -17.39
N LYS A 103 -3.07 6.49 -17.20
CA LYS A 103 -1.88 7.17 -16.70
C LYS A 103 -1.78 6.94 -15.21
N ILE A 104 -1.06 5.90 -14.81
CA ILE A 104 -0.58 5.73 -13.43
C ILE A 104 0.45 6.84 -13.19
N PRO A 105 0.28 7.74 -12.19
CA PRO A 105 1.30 8.71 -11.85
C PRO A 105 2.36 8.01 -11.01
N TYR A 106 3.33 7.39 -11.69
CA TYR A 106 4.59 7.04 -11.06
C TYR A 106 5.34 8.33 -10.74
N ALA A 107 5.36 8.69 -9.46
CA ALA A 107 6.22 9.75 -8.95
C ALA A 107 7.68 9.32 -9.15
N SER A 108 8.37 9.98 -10.08
CA SER A 108 9.82 9.95 -10.15
C SER A 108 10.35 10.69 -8.92
N PHE A 109 10.91 9.95 -7.96
CA PHE A 109 11.84 10.54 -7.02
C PHE A 109 13.20 10.52 -7.70
N ASP A 110 13.67 11.68 -8.15
CA ASP A 110 15.07 11.86 -8.52
C ASP A 110 15.92 11.70 -7.24
N VAL A 111 16.33 10.47 -6.95
CA VAL A 111 17.39 10.22 -5.95
C VAL A 111 18.71 10.62 -6.60
N SER A 112 19.22 11.77 -6.17
CA SER A 112 20.57 12.21 -6.44
C SER A 112 21.55 11.09 -6.09
N GLY A 113 22.26 10.59 -7.10
CA GLY A 113 23.15 9.43 -7.01
C GLY A 113 24.30 9.68 -6.04
N GLY A 114 24.25 8.99 -4.90
CA GLY A 114 25.37 8.88 -3.98
C GLY A 114 26.41 7.91 -4.53
N GLU A 115 27.66 8.39 -4.61
CA GLU A 115 28.85 7.64 -5.03
C GLU A 115 29.08 6.41 -4.14
N LEU A 116 28.98 5.21 -4.73
CA LEU A 116 29.26 3.95 -4.03
C LEU A 116 30.77 3.69 -4.06
N VAL A 117 31.46 4.04 -2.98
CA VAL A 117 32.84 3.57 -2.78
C VAL A 117 32.80 2.07 -2.49
N SER A 118 33.16 1.27 -3.49
CA SER A 118 33.31 -0.17 -3.37
C SER A 118 34.62 -0.48 -2.64
N GLY A 119 34.55 -1.09 -1.46
CA GLY A 119 35.72 -1.80 -0.93
C GLY A 119 35.82 -1.95 0.58
N VAL A 120 34.87 -2.62 1.24
CA VAL A 120 35.17 -3.40 2.46
C VAL A 120 34.18 -4.57 2.53
N VAL A 121 34.68 -5.80 2.40
CA VAL A 121 33.91 -7.01 2.74
C VAL A 121 34.15 -7.30 4.23
N PRO A 122 33.15 -7.18 5.11
CA PRO A 122 33.32 -7.56 6.50
C PRO A 122 33.35 -9.09 6.64
N THR A 123 34.44 -9.61 7.21
CA THR A 123 34.59 -11.02 7.58
C THR A 123 33.72 -11.34 8.79
N ILE A 124 32.71 -12.19 8.61
CA ILE A 124 31.87 -12.70 9.70
C ILE A 124 32.27 -14.16 9.98
N THR A 125 32.70 -14.46 11.20
CA THR A 125 32.95 -15.83 11.65
C THR A 125 31.66 -16.50 12.18
N PRO A 126 31.40 -17.79 11.86
CA PRO A 126 30.22 -18.49 12.36
C PRO A 126 30.28 -18.77 13.87
N ARG A 127 29.11 -18.80 14.52
CA ARG A 127 28.90 -19.33 15.88
C ARG A 127 28.51 -20.79 15.83
#